data_AF-A0A7K3RDU9-F1
#
_entry.id   AF-A0A7K3RDU9-F1
#
_cell.length_a   1.000
_cell.length_b   1.000
_cell.length_c   1.000
_cell.angle_alpha   90.00
_cell.angle_beta   90.00
_cell.angle_gamma   90.00
#
_symmetry.space_group_name_H-M   'P 1'
#
loop_
_entity.id
_entity.type
_entity.pdbx_description
1 polymer ?
#
loop_
_entity_poly.entity_id
_entity_poly.type
_entity_poly.pdbx_seq_one_letter_code
_entity_poly.pdbx_strand_id
1 'polypeptide(L)'
;GDFNGDGKDDLAVFYNGGQAADGKFVSLAFTFTSNGAAFNNPTTSWTSSGSFDWSKSKPVPGDFNGDGKDDLAVFYNGGQAADGKFVSLAFTFTSNGAAFNNPTTSWTSSGSFNWSKSKPVPGDLNGDGKDDLAVLYNSGQAADGKYATTLFAFTGNGTGFAAPKQTWASTGSFNWDVSLPTSGDYDKDGKDDLGVLYEGSTAADGRRLDSLFIFTSTATGTKAPVKSWTGSVV
;
A
#
# COMPACT_ATOMS: atom_id res chain seq x y z
N GLY A 1 -9.42 3.44 7.28
CA GLY A 1 -10.27 2.68 6.36
C GLY A 1 -11.57 2.42 7.05
N ASP A 2 -12.70 2.61 6.38
CA ASP A 2 -14.04 2.37 6.92
C ASP A 2 -14.38 0.86 6.89
N PHE A 3 -13.88 0.10 7.87
CA PHE A 3 -14.05 -1.35 7.89
C PHE A 3 -15.48 -1.76 8.26
N ASN A 4 -16.24 -0.88 8.93
CA ASN A 4 -17.60 -1.17 9.39
C ASN A 4 -18.72 -0.60 8.49
N GLY A 5 -18.38 0.27 7.54
CA GLY A 5 -19.29 0.85 6.57
C GLY A 5 -20.14 1.99 7.13
N ASP A 6 -19.68 2.66 8.19
CA ASP A 6 -20.42 3.74 8.85
C ASP A 6 -20.06 5.16 8.37
N GLY A 7 -19.21 5.23 7.33
CA GLY A 7 -18.70 6.43 6.71
C GLY A 7 -17.54 7.09 7.45
N LYS A 8 -16.89 6.40 8.40
CA LYS A 8 -15.74 6.93 9.13
C LYS A 8 -14.57 5.97 9.06
N ASP A 9 -13.37 6.55 8.90
CA ASP A 9 -12.14 5.79 8.95
C ASP A 9 -11.89 5.18 10.33
N ASP A 10 -11.79 3.85 10.34
CA ASP A 10 -11.34 3.03 11.45
C ASP A 10 -9.81 2.79 11.38
N LEU A 11 -9.28 2.21 12.47
CA LEU A 11 -7.89 1.78 12.58
C LEU A 11 -7.79 0.26 12.69
N ALA A 12 -6.94 -0.37 11.89
CA ALA A 12 -6.56 -1.77 12.02
C ALA A 12 -5.07 -1.92 12.37
N VAL A 13 -4.76 -2.84 13.27
CA VAL A 13 -3.39 -3.10 13.74
C VAL A 13 -3.11 -4.60 13.71
N PHE A 14 -2.07 -5.01 13.00
CA PHE A 14 -1.52 -6.36 13.14
C PHE A 14 -0.64 -6.44 14.39
N TYR A 15 -0.80 -7.52 15.15
CA TYR A 15 -0.15 -7.72 16.44
C TYR A 15 0.49 -9.10 16.56
N ASN A 16 1.60 -9.16 17.30
CA ASN A 16 2.30 -10.40 17.62
C ASN A 16 1.54 -11.21 18.69
N GLY A 17 0.82 -12.24 18.27
CA GLY A 17 0.10 -13.16 19.16
C GLY A 17 0.99 -14.20 19.84
N GLY A 18 2.31 -14.16 19.64
CA GLY A 18 3.24 -15.12 20.20
C GLY A 18 3.31 -16.41 19.39
N GLN A 19 3.45 -17.55 20.07
CA GLN A 19 3.51 -18.87 19.45
C GLN A 19 2.42 -19.77 20.01
N ALA A 20 1.78 -20.53 19.12
CA ALA A 20 0.88 -21.60 19.49
C ALA A 20 1.66 -22.82 20.04
N ALA A 21 0.95 -23.76 20.65
CA ALA A 21 1.55 -24.97 21.23
C ALA A 21 2.31 -25.84 20.21
N ASP A 22 1.99 -25.72 18.91
CA ASP A 22 2.69 -26.40 17.82
C ASP A 22 3.92 -25.63 17.31
N GLY A 23 4.32 -24.55 17.99
CA GLY A 23 5.48 -23.72 17.68
C GLY A 23 5.26 -22.70 16.56
N LYS A 24 4.08 -22.65 15.94
CA LYS A 24 3.80 -21.66 14.89
C LYS A 24 3.55 -20.29 15.48
N PHE A 25 4.08 -19.26 14.82
CA PHE A 25 3.73 -17.88 15.15
C PHE A 25 2.24 -17.62 14.91
N VAL A 26 1.63 -16.90 15.85
CA VAL A 26 0.25 -16.43 15.77
C VAL A 26 0.29 -14.93 15.52
N SER A 27 -0.39 -14.49 14.48
CA SER A 27 -0.65 -13.07 14.23
C SER A 27 -2.13 -12.78 14.49
N LEU A 28 -2.41 -11.60 15.03
CA LEU A 28 -3.75 -11.10 15.28
C LEU A 28 -3.96 -9.81 14.49
N ALA A 29 -5.21 -9.54 14.12
CA ALA A 29 -5.64 -8.19 13.76
C ALA A 29 -6.58 -7.67 14.85
N PHE A 30 -6.34 -6.43 15.26
CA PHE A 30 -7.27 -5.66 16.07
C PHE A 30 -7.87 -4.55 15.24
N THR A 31 -9.17 -4.30 15.41
CA THR A 31 -9.85 -3.15 14.81
C THR A 31 -10.34 -2.21 15.91
N PHE A 32 -10.08 -0.93 15.75
CA PHE A 32 -10.59 0.15 16.59
C PHE A 32 -11.55 0.96 15.75
N THR A 33 -12.86 0.84 16.02
CA THR A 33 -13.85 1.59 15.25
C THR A 33 -13.87 3.05 15.68
N SER A 34 -14.03 3.96 14.71
CA SER A 34 -14.13 5.39 14.95
C SER A 34 -15.57 5.80 15.22
N ASN A 35 -15.78 6.69 16.19
CA ASN A 35 -17.06 7.38 16.36
C ASN A 35 -17.03 8.82 15.83
N GLY A 36 -15.95 9.20 15.12
CA GLY A 36 -15.73 10.55 14.59
C GLY A 36 -15.07 11.54 15.55
N ALA A 37 -15.01 11.22 16.85
CA ALA A 37 -14.27 12.01 17.85
C ALA A 37 -13.13 11.22 18.50
N ALA A 38 -13.28 9.90 18.61
CA ALA A 38 -12.29 8.99 19.18
C ALA A 38 -12.44 7.58 18.60
N PHE A 39 -11.44 6.75 18.87
CA PHE A 39 -11.48 5.31 18.61
C PHE A 39 -12.08 4.58 19.82
N ASN A 40 -12.98 3.63 19.55
CA ASN A 40 -13.52 2.71 20.56
C ASN A 40 -12.45 1.69 20.99
N ASN A 41 -12.73 0.97 22.08
CA ASN A 41 -11.87 -0.13 22.52
C ASN A 41 -11.72 -1.19 21.40
N PRO A 42 -10.51 -1.75 21.21
CA PRO A 42 -10.26 -2.66 20.11
C PRO A 42 -10.99 -3.99 20.28
N THR A 43 -11.42 -4.56 19.16
CA THR A 43 -11.87 -5.95 19.07
C THR A 43 -10.83 -6.78 18.31
N THR A 44 -10.67 -8.05 18.68
CA THR A 44 -9.89 -8.99 17.86
C THR A 44 -10.70 -9.32 16.60
N SER A 45 -10.33 -8.70 15.48
CA SER A 45 -11.04 -8.83 14.21
C SER A 45 -10.53 -10.00 13.36
N TRP A 46 -9.36 -10.55 13.68
CA TRP A 46 -8.87 -11.79 13.07
C TRP A 46 -7.77 -12.45 13.90
N THR A 47 -7.64 -13.77 13.80
CA THR A 47 -6.53 -14.55 14.37
C THR A 47 -6.05 -15.57 13.35
N SER A 48 -4.74 -15.60 13.09
CA SER A 48 -4.16 -16.56 12.16
C SER A 48 -4.29 -18.00 12.65
N SER A 49 -4.55 -18.94 11.73
CA SER A 49 -4.44 -20.38 12.00
C SER A 49 -2.98 -20.91 11.95
N GLY A 50 -1.99 -20.03 12.07
CA GLY A 50 -0.56 -20.29 11.92
C GLY A 50 0.02 -19.92 10.54
N SER A 51 1.33 -19.75 10.47
CA SER A 51 2.13 -19.46 9.26
C SER A 51 2.02 -18.05 8.65
N PHE A 52 1.18 -17.17 9.19
CA PHE A 52 1.16 -15.74 8.84
C PHE A 52 1.97 -14.93 9.85
N ASP A 53 2.91 -14.12 9.35
CA ASP A 53 3.83 -13.33 10.16
C ASP A 53 3.59 -11.82 9.95
N TRP A 54 3.06 -11.16 10.97
CA TRP A 54 2.81 -9.71 10.93
C TRP A 54 4.07 -8.89 10.59
N SER A 55 5.28 -9.36 10.95
CA SER A 55 6.53 -8.62 10.69
C SER A 55 6.91 -8.57 9.20
N LYS A 56 6.27 -9.44 8.40
CA LYS A 56 6.43 -9.53 6.94
C LYS A 56 5.35 -8.77 6.18
N SER A 57 4.49 -8.03 6.88
CA SER A 57 3.27 -7.44 6.34
C SER A 57 3.43 -5.93 6.12
N LYS A 58 2.93 -5.46 4.97
CA LYS A 58 2.63 -4.05 4.72
C LYS A 58 1.12 -3.95 4.51
N PRO A 59 0.34 -3.62 5.55
CA PRO A 59 -1.11 -3.48 5.46
C PRO A 59 -1.49 -2.27 4.60
N VAL A 60 -2.53 -2.43 3.80
CA VAL A 60 -3.06 -1.41 2.89
C VAL A 60 -4.58 -1.51 2.96
N PRO A 61 -5.28 -0.59 3.65
CA PRO A 61 -6.74 -0.59 3.70
C PRO A 61 -7.33 -0.08 2.39
N GLY A 62 -8.51 -0.55 2.00
CA GLY A 62 -9.23 -0.06 0.81
C GLY A 62 -10.37 -0.98 0.40
N ASP A 63 -11.38 -0.49 -0.33
CA ASP A 63 -12.53 -1.28 -0.79
C ASP A 63 -12.15 -2.11 -2.02
N PHE A 64 -11.43 -3.22 -1.79
CA PHE A 64 -10.92 -4.08 -2.86
C PHE A 64 -12.01 -4.92 -3.54
N ASN A 65 -13.22 -5.00 -2.95
CA ASN A 65 -14.32 -5.83 -3.45
C ASN A 65 -15.54 -5.05 -3.96
N GLY A 66 -15.63 -3.76 -3.66
CA GLY A 66 -16.66 -2.84 -4.13
C GLY A 66 -17.97 -2.92 -3.34
N ASP A 67 -17.94 -3.39 -2.09
CA ASP A 67 -19.14 -3.52 -1.24
C ASP A 67 -19.39 -2.30 -0.33
N GLY A 68 -18.57 -1.26 -0.47
CA GLY A 68 -18.65 -0.02 0.28
C GLY A 68 -18.09 -0.10 1.70
N LYS A 69 -17.42 -1.20 2.07
CA LYS A 69 -16.56 -1.28 3.25
C LYS A 69 -15.12 -1.41 2.80
N ASP A 70 -14.23 -0.75 3.52
CA ASP A 70 -12.82 -1.03 3.33
C ASP A 70 -12.52 -2.46 3.77
N ASP A 71 -11.72 -3.12 2.95
CA ASP A 71 -11.06 -4.37 3.20
C ASP A 71 -9.61 -4.09 3.64
N LEU A 72 -8.82 -5.16 3.79
CA LEU A 72 -7.39 -5.05 4.05
C LEU A 72 -6.59 -5.92 3.06
N ALA A 73 -5.82 -5.27 2.21
CA ALA A 73 -4.74 -5.94 1.48
C ALA A 73 -3.47 -5.98 2.32
N VAL A 74 -2.71 -7.06 2.22
CA VAL A 74 -1.40 -7.18 2.85
C VAL A 74 -0.37 -7.54 1.80
N PHE A 75 0.51 -6.58 1.48
CA PHE A 75 1.69 -6.86 0.69
C PHE A 75 2.72 -7.58 1.57
N TYR A 76 3.07 -8.80 1.21
CA TYR A 76 3.70 -9.76 2.10
C TYR A 76 5.03 -10.28 1.58
N ASN A 77 6.00 -10.43 2.48
CA ASN A 77 7.30 -11.03 2.19
C ASN A 77 7.22 -12.56 2.19
N GLY A 78 7.23 -13.16 1.00
CA GLY A 78 7.25 -14.61 0.80
C GLY A 78 8.64 -15.25 0.96
N GLY A 79 9.68 -14.46 1.21
CA GLY A 79 11.06 -14.92 1.30
C GLY A 79 11.73 -15.03 -0.07
N GLN A 80 12.50 -16.10 -0.28
CA GLN A 80 13.19 -16.37 -1.53
C GLN A 80 12.85 -17.77 -2.04
N ALA A 81 12.65 -17.89 -3.36
CA ALA A 81 12.52 -19.16 -4.03
C ALA A 81 13.88 -19.87 -4.13
N ALA A 82 13.87 -21.16 -4.51
CA ALA A 82 15.08 -21.97 -4.65
C ALA A 82 16.08 -21.42 -5.68
N ASP A 83 15.62 -20.64 -6.67
CA ASP A 83 16.45 -19.96 -7.67
C ASP A 83 17.01 -18.61 -7.19
N GLY A 84 16.82 -18.27 -5.91
CA GLY A 84 17.32 -17.05 -5.28
C GLY A 84 16.47 -15.80 -5.54
N LYS A 85 15.38 -15.90 -6.31
CA LYS A 85 14.48 -14.76 -6.54
C LYS A 85 13.65 -14.46 -5.29
N PHE A 86 13.47 -13.18 -5.01
CA PHE A 86 12.53 -12.74 -3.97
C PHE A 86 11.10 -13.10 -4.38
N VAL A 87 10.32 -13.57 -3.42
CA VAL A 87 8.89 -13.85 -3.60
C VAL A 87 8.11 -12.83 -2.78
N SER A 88 7.23 -12.09 -3.46
CA SER A 88 6.24 -11.23 -2.81
C SER A 88 4.85 -11.75 -3.08
N LEU A 89 3.95 -11.58 -2.11
CA LEU A 89 2.55 -11.92 -2.23
C LEU A 89 1.67 -10.71 -1.90
N ALA A 90 0.42 -10.77 -2.33
CA ALA A 90 -0.64 -9.99 -1.72
C ALA A 90 -1.66 -10.96 -1.13
N PHE A 91 -2.11 -10.68 0.09
CA PHE A 91 -3.28 -11.29 0.68
C PHE A 91 -4.41 -10.27 0.72
N THR A 92 -5.66 -10.72 0.59
CA THR A 92 -6.83 -9.86 0.81
C THR A 92 -7.68 -10.43 1.93
N PHE A 93 -7.99 -9.58 2.89
CA PHE A 93 -8.85 -9.85 4.04
C PHE A 93 -10.11 -9.03 3.83
N THR A 94 -11.21 -9.65 3.42
CA THR A 94 -12.46 -8.91 3.25
C THR A 94 -13.09 -8.59 4.59
N SER A 95 -13.59 -7.37 4.77
CA SER A 95 -14.33 -6.99 5.96
C SER A 95 -15.79 -7.44 5.84
N ASN A 96 -16.35 -7.97 6.93
CA ASN A 96 -17.79 -8.22 7.04
C ASN A 96 -18.50 -7.17 7.92
N GLY A 97 -17.81 -6.09 8.27
CA GLY A 97 -18.31 -5.01 9.13
C GLY A 97 -18.04 -5.21 10.62
N ALA A 98 -17.78 -6.44 11.07
CA ALA A 98 -17.44 -6.75 12.46
C ALA A 98 -16.03 -7.32 12.62
N ALA A 99 -15.55 -8.06 11.62
CA ALA A 99 -14.29 -8.77 11.61
C ALA A 99 -13.76 -8.94 10.18
N PHE A 100 -12.50 -9.32 10.05
CA PHE A 100 -11.93 -9.70 8.77
C PHE A 100 -12.14 -11.20 8.53
N ASN A 101 -12.57 -11.55 7.32
CA ASN A 101 -12.59 -12.93 6.86
C ASN A 101 -11.17 -13.48 6.72
N ASN A 102 -11.03 -14.81 6.69
CA ASN A 102 -9.73 -15.43 6.46
C ASN A 102 -9.16 -15.00 5.11
N PRO A 103 -7.86 -14.68 5.05
CA PRO A 103 -7.27 -14.11 3.86
C PRO A 103 -7.21 -15.10 2.71
N THR A 104 -7.37 -14.59 1.50
CA THR A 104 -7.03 -15.29 0.26
C THR A 104 -5.71 -14.75 -0.30
N THR A 105 -4.92 -15.61 -0.96
CA THR A 105 -3.76 -15.15 -1.72
C THR A 105 -4.26 -14.50 -3.02
N SER A 106 -4.27 -13.17 -3.07
CA SER A 106 -4.79 -12.40 -4.21
C SER A 106 -3.75 -12.17 -5.31
N TRP A 107 -2.46 -12.31 -5.00
CA TRP A 107 -1.38 -12.25 -5.98
C TRP A 107 -0.11 -12.95 -5.47
N THR A 108 0.71 -13.44 -6.42
CA THR A 108 2.05 -13.97 -6.15
C THR A 108 2.98 -13.56 -7.29
N SER A 109 4.17 -13.07 -6.95
CA SER A 109 5.16 -12.61 -7.94
C SER A 109 5.64 -13.73 -8.87
N SER A 110 5.63 -13.49 -10.18
CA SER A 110 6.22 -14.38 -11.20
C SER A 110 7.72 -14.11 -11.49
N GLY A 111 8.28 -13.06 -10.88
CA GLY A 111 9.69 -12.67 -10.96
C GLY A 111 10.22 -12.21 -9.60
N SER A 112 11.40 -11.60 -9.57
CA SER A 112 12.05 -11.14 -8.33
C SER A 112 11.52 -9.79 -7.84
N PHE A 113 10.20 -9.69 -7.64
CA PHE A 113 9.58 -8.50 -7.07
C PHE A 113 9.86 -8.49 -5.56
N ASN A 114 10.49 -7.44 -5.06
CA ASN A 114 10.98 -7.42 -3.68
C ASN A 114 10.10 -6.57 -2.76
N TRP A 115 9.45 -7.24 -1.81
CA TRP A 115 8.66 -6.63 -0.75
C TRP A 115 9.41 -5.51 -0.02
N SER A 116 10.70 -5.66 0.29
CA SER A 116 11.45 -4.65 1.05
C SER A 116 11.63 -3.34 0.29
N LYS A 117 11.54 -3.40 -1.04
CA LYS A 117 11.67 -2.27 -1.97
C LYS A 117 10.34 -1.59 -2.33
N SER A 118 9.26 -1.99 -1.68
CA SER A 118 7.89 -1.61 -2.07
C SER A 118 7.25 -0.69 -1.03
N LYS A 119 6.61 0.41 -1.46
CA LYS A 119 5.71 1.24 -0.65
C LYS A 119 4.32 1.17 -1.28
N PRO A 120 3.44 0.25 -0.83
CA PRO A 120 2.13 0.08 -1.41
C PRO A 120 1.12 1.09 -0.84
N VAL A 121 0.14 1.51 -1.65
CA VAL A 121 -1.03 2.33 -1.25
C VAL A 121 -2.27 1.84 -2.02
N PRO A 122 -3.48 2.05 -1.49
CA PRO A 122 -4.74 1.67 -2.15
C PRO A 122 -5.16 2.71 -3.19
N GLY A 123 -6.24 2.44 -3.92
CA GLY A 123 -7.07 3.46 -4.59
C GLY A 123 -7.67 2.97 -5.88
N ASP A 124 -8.84 3.48 -6.26
CA ASP A 124 -9.50 3.18 -7.52
C ASP A 124 -8.81 3.91 -8.68
N LEU A 125 -7.66 3.37 -9.13
CA LEU A 125 -6.82 4.03 -10.15
C LEU A 125 -7.47 4.01 -11.54
N ASN A 126 -8.43 3.13 -11.76
CA ASN A 126 -9.00 2.88 -13.09
C ASN A 126 -10.47 3.34 -13.23
N GLY A 127 -11.15 3.60 -12.11
CA GLY A 127 -12.51 4.15 -12.03
C GLY A 127 -13.60 3.09 -12.07
N ASP A 128 -13.33 1.85 -11.65
CA ASP A 128 -14.31 0.75 -11.65
C ASP A 128 -15.01 0.53 -10.31
N GLY A 129 -14.81 1.46 -9.37
CA GLY A 129 -15.40 1.46 -8.04
C GLY A 129 -14.81 0.41 -7.11
N LYS A 130 -13.62 -0.10 -7.41
CA LYS A 130 -12.86 -1.01 -6.55
C LYS A 130 -11.44 -0.47 -6.42
N ASP A 131 -10.89 -0.58 -5.23
CA ASP A 131 -9.51 -0.21 -5.02
C ASP A 131 -8.55 -1.18 -5.73
N ASP A 132 -7.55 -0.59 -6.34
CA ASP A 132 -6.36 -1.26 -6.85
C ASP A 132 -5.22 -1.16 -5.82
N LEU A 133 -4.07 -1.78 -6.10
CA LEU A 133 -2.83 -1.47 -5.38
C LEU A 133 -1.86 -0.71 -6.28
N ALA A 134 -1.39 0.44 -5.81
CA ALA A 134 -0.23 1.13 -6.38
C ALA A 134 1.02 0.84 -5.53
N VAL A 135 2.16 0.57 -6.17
CA VAL A 135 3.43 0.33 -5.48
C VAL A 135 4.50 1.26 -6.02
N LEU A 136 4.96 2.18 -5.17
CA LEU A 136 6.18 2.93 -5.41
C LEU A 136 7.38 2.02 -5.08
N TYR A 137 8.20 1.73 -6.08
CA TYR A 137 9.21 0.68 -6.03
C TYR A 137 10.63 1.23 -6.18
N ASN A 138 11.54 0.79 -5.31
CA ASN A 138 12.96 1.11 -5.36
C ASN A 138 13.66 0.31 -6.48
N SER A 139 13.84 0.94 -7.63
CA SER A 139 14.52 0.35 -8.80
C SER A 139 16.05 0.45 -8.72
N GLY A 140 16.58 0.92 -7.58
CA GLY A 140 18.01 1.01 -7.30
C GLY A 140 18.60 2.33 -7.74
N GLN A 141 19.84 2.28 -8.21
CA GLN A 141 20.61 3.45 -8.65
C GLN A 141 21.20 3.16 -10.02
N ALA A 142 21.07 4.10 -10.95
CA ALA A 142 21.69 4.00 -12.26
C ALA A 142 23.22 4.20 -12.15
N ALA A 143 23.95 3.82 -13.21
CA ALA A 143 25.41 3.91 -13.24
C ALA A 143 25.96 5.34 -13.06
N ASP A 144 25.14 6.35 -13.37
CA ASP A 144 25.46 7.77 -13.18
C ASP A 144 25.17 8.27 -11.75
N GLY A 145 24.82 7.38 -10.82
CA GLY A 145 24.54 7.70 -9.43
C GLY A 145 23.13 8.26 -9.18
N LYS A 146 22.25 8.32 -10.18
CA LYS A 146 20.85 8.76 -9.97
C LYS A 146 20.02 7.64 -9.36
N TYR A 147 19.23 7.96 -8.34
CA TYR A 147 18.26 7.03 -7.77
C TYR A 147 17.12 6.81 -8.77
N ALA A 148 16.74 5.55 -8.96
CA ALA A 148 15.68 5.14 -9.87
C ALA A 148 14.47 4.63 -9.06
N THR A 149 13.30 5.18 -9.38
CA THR A 149 12.03 4.77 -8.77
C THR A 149 11.03 4.43 -9.87
N THR A 150 10.25 3.37 -9.66
CA THR A 150 9.22 2.91 -10.58
C THR A 150 7.87 2.88 -9.87
N LEU A 151 6.79 3.22 -10.58
CA LEU A 151 5.43 3.01 -10.11
C LEU A 151 4.81 1.82 -10.82
N PHE A 152 4.29 0.88 -10.04
CA PHE A 152 3.50 -0.26 -10.53
C PHE A 152 2.06 -0.13 -10.08
N ALA A 153 1.13 -0.46 -10.97
CA ALA A 153 -0.29 -0.64 -10.65
C ALA A 153 -0.65 -2.14 -10.73
N PHE A 154 -1.40 -2.61 -9.75
CA PHE A 154 -1.92 -3.95 -9.63
C PHE A 154 -3.44 -3.83 -9.66
N THR A 155 -4.03 -3.99 -10.84
CA THR A 155 -5.47 -3.83 -11.02
C THR A 155 -6.23 -4.94 -10.29
N GLY A 156 -7.16 -4.54 -9.42
CA GLY A 156 -8.08 -5.40 -8.70
C GLY A 156 -9.23 -5.88 -9.57
N ASN A 157 -9.87 -6.97 -9.17
CA ASN A 157 -11.09 -7.47 -9.83
C ASN A 157 -12.18 -7.90 -8.82
N GLY A 158 -12.04 -7.51 -7.56
CA GLY A 158 -12.92 -7.93 -6.47
C GLY A 158 -12.52 -9.22 -5.75
N THR A 159 -11.62 -10.01 -6.33
CA THR A 159 -11.18 -11.30 -5.75
C THR A 159 -9.67 -11.47 -5.69
N GLY A 160 -8.93 -10.69 -6.49
CA GLY A 160 -7.48 -10.58 -6.40
C GLY A 160 -6.93 -9.54 -7.35
N PHE A 161 -5.60 -9.55 -7.54
CA PHE A 161 -4.89 -8.56 -8.34
C PHE A 161 -4.26 -9.18 -9.59
N ALA A 162 -4.33 -8.45 -10.69
CA ALA A 162 -3.61 -8.77 -11.91
C ALA A 162 -2.09 -8.64 -11.71
N ALA A 163 -1.31 -9.14 -12.68
CA ALA A 163 0.13 -8.93 -12.69
C ALA A 163 0.46 -7.42 -12.74
N PRO A 164 1.49 -6.96 -12.01
CA PRO A 164 1.82 -5.54 -11.94
C PRO A 164 2.18 -4.97 -13.30
N LYS A 165 1.56 -3.85 -13.64
CA LYS A 165 1.90 -3.04 -14.81
C LYS A 165 2.76 -1.86 -14.38
N GLN A 166 3.91 -1.68 -15.01
CA GLN A 166 4.68 -0.46 -14.85
C GLN A 166 3.92 0.71 -15.49
N THR A 167 3.50 1.68 -14.70
CA THR A 167 2.75 2.87 -15.16
C THR A 167 3.64 4.09 -15.28
N TRP A 168 4.75 4.14 -14.54
CA TRP A 168 5.75 5.19 -14.63
C TRP A 168 7.13 4.72 -14.17
N ALA A 169 8.18 5.34 -14.70
CA ALA A 169 9.55 5.23 -14.19
C ALA A 169 10.24 6.60 -14.22
N SER A 170 11.07 6.87 -13.22
CA SER A 170 11.80 8.14 -13.10
C SER A 170 12.77 8.34 -14.26
N THR A 171 12.69 9.50 -14.92
CA THR A 171 13.64 9.93 -15.96
C THR A 171 14.83 10.73 -15.39
N GLY A 172 14.72 11.19 -14.15
CA GLY A 172 15.78 11.83 -13.36
C GLY A 172 16.03 11.10 -12.04
N SER A 173 16.83 11.68 -11.16
CA SER A 173 17.06 11.12 -9.82
C SER A 173 15.79 11.30 -8.98
N PHE A 174 15.16 10.20 -8.58
CA PHE A 174 14.02 10.17 -7.68
C PHE A 174 14.31 9.14 -6.59
N ASN A 175 14.63 9.61 -5.38
CA ASN A 175 15.03 8.75 -4.29
C ASN A 175 13.81 8.17 -3.55
N TRP A 176 13.61 6.87 -3.73
CA TRP A 176 12.55 6.12 -3.07
C TRP A 176 12.64 6.20 -1.53
N ASP A 177 13.85 6.24 -0.94
CA ASP A 177 14.01 6.17 0.52
C ASP A 177 13.35 7.35 1.23
N VAL A 178 13.41 8.54 0.62
CA VAL A 178 12.83 9.81 1.11
C VAL A 178 11.45 10.12 0.53
N SER A 179 10.77 9.10 0.00
CA SER A 179 9.43 9.23 -0.59
C SER A 179 8.36 8.63 0.33
N LEU A 180 7.24 9.32 0.52
CA LEU A 180 6.07 8.81 1.22
C LEU A 180 4.85 8.90 0.29
N PRO A 181 4.41 7.77 -0.30
CA PRO A 181 3.24 7.76 -1.15
C PRO A 181 1.93 7.85 -0.35
N THR A 182 0.92 8.44 -0.96
CA THR A 182 -0.47 8.54 -0.52
C THR A 182 -1.35 8.48 -1.77
N SER A 183 -2.64 8.24 -1.61
CA SER A 183 -3.59 8.18 -2.72
C SER A 183 -4.90 8.90 -2.38
N GLY A 184 -5.68 9.18 -3.41
CA GLY A 184 -7.00 9.77 -3.34
C GLY A 184 -7.34 10.55 -4.61
N ASP A 185 -8.62 10.77 -4.86
CA ASP A 185 -9.09 11.59 -5.98
C ASP A 185 -8.77 13.09 -5.75
N TYR A 186 -7.58 13.53 -6.20
CA TYR A 186 -7.08 14.88 -5.97
C TYR A 186 -7.59 15.90 -6.99
N ASP A 187 -8.03 15.45 -8.17
CA ASP A 187 -8.55 16.32 -9.23
C ASP A 187 -10.08 16.21 -9.45
N LYS A 188 -10.74 15.33 -8.71
CA LYS A 188 -12.19 15.07 -8.71
C LYS A 188 -12.69 14.47 -10.02
N ASP A 189 -11.88 13.65 -10.69
CA ASP A 189 -12.23 12.97 -11.93
C ASP A 189 -12.88 11.57 -11.71
N GLY A 190 -13.03 11.16 -10.45
CA GLY A 190 -13.60 9.88 -10.06
C GLY A 190 -12.63 8.70 -10.12
N LYS A 191 -11.32 8.96 -10.25
CA LYS A 191 -10.24 7.98 -10.02
C LYS A 191 -9.36 8.47 -8.90
N ASP A 192 -8.84 7.56 -8.10
CA ASP A 192 -7.81 7.91 -7.15
C ASP A 192 -6.48 8.14 -7.86
N ASP A 193 -5.85 9.26 -7.52
CA ASP A 193 -4.51 9.63 -7.94
C ASP A 193 -3.48 9.14 -6.92
N LEU A 194 -2.19 9.19 -7.30
CA LEU A 194 -1.09 8.97 -6.36
C LEU A 194 -0.39 10.30 -6.04
N GLY A 195 -0.23 10.59 -4.75
CA GLY A 195 0.62 11.65 -4.23
C GLY A 195 1.92 11.06 -3.66
N VAL A 196 3.04 11.76 -3.83
CA VAL A 196 4.31 11.40 -3.19
C VAL A 196 4.89 12.64 -2.52
N LEU A 197 4.89 12.63 -1.18
CA LEU A 197 5.69 13.57 -0.41
C LEU A 197 7.16 13.15 -0.50
N TYR A 198 8.01 14.08 -0.89
CA TYR A 198 9.40 13.83 -1.22
C TYR A 198 10.30 14.76 -0.43
N GLU A 199 11.12 14.21 0.46
CA GLU A 199 12.09 14.98 1.25
C GLU A 199 13.31 15.27 0.37
N GLY A 200 13.33 16.44 -0.25
CA GLY A 200 13.96 16.55 -1.56
C GLY A 200 15.19 17.43 -1.66
N SER A 201 15.29 18.48 -0.85
CA SER A 201 16.37 19.44 -1.07
C SER A 201 16.65 20.32 0.13
N THR A 202 17.78 21.00 0.06
CA THR A 202 18.15 22.07 0.97
C THR A 202 18.10 23.38 0.19
N ALA A 203 17.39 24.38 0.72
CA ALA A 203 17.40 25.73 0.19
C ALA A 203 18.80 26.36 0.30
N ALA A 204 19.05 27.45 -0.42
CA ALA A 204 20.33 28.16 -0.36
C ALA A 204 20.70 28.66 1.04
N ASP A 205 19.69 28.88 1.90
CA ASP A 205 19.83 29.29 3.30
C ASP A 205 19.95 28.11 4.29
N GLY A 206 20.07 26.88 3.79
CA GLY A 206 20.27 25.69 4.62
C GLY A 206 18.98 25.00 5.11
N ARG A 207 17.80 25.54 4.80
CA ARG A 207 16.52 24.94 5.24
C ARG A 207 16.16 23.70 4.42
N ARG A 208 15.60 22.69 5.06
CA ARG A 208 14.97 21.53 4.37
C ARG A 208 13.76 22.01 3.57
N LEU A 209 13.67 21.53 2.34
CA LEU A 209 12.56 21.70 1.43
C LEU A 209 12.00 20.34 1.04
N ASP A 210 10.70 20.19 1.21
CA ASP A 210 9.94 19.03 0.79
C ASP A 210 9.16 19.39 -0.47
N SER A 211 8.76 18.37 -1.23
CA SER A 211 7.94 18.54 -2.43
C SER A 211 6.80 17.53 -2.45
N LEU A 212 5.67 17.93 -3.00
CA LEU A 212 4.55 17.02 -3.29
C LEU A 212 4.49 16.81 -4.79
N PHE A 213 4.60 15.56 -5.23
CA PHE A 213 4.39 15.15 -6.61
C PHE A 213 3.05 14.44 -6.73
N ILE A 214 2.25 14.81 -7.72
CA ILE A 214 0.96 14.17 -8.02
C ILE A 214 1.06 13.44 -9.35
N PHE A 215 0.68 12.16 -9.36
CA PHE A 215 0.53 11.32 -10.52
C PHE A 215 -0.96 11.16 -10.79
N THR A 216 -1.47 11.85 -11.81
CA THR A 216 -2.88 11.70 -12.17
C THR A 216 -3.12 10.34 -12.81
N SER A 217 -4.07 9.59 -12.26
CA SER A 217 -4.49 8.31 -12.76
C SER A 217 -5.29 8.44 -14.06
N THR A 218 -5.35 7.34 -14.80
CA THR A 218 -6.13 7.20 -16.04
C THR A 218 -6.64 5.77 -16.09
N ALA A 219 -7.69 5.52 -16.87
CA ALA A 219 -8.28 4.18 -17.01
C ALA A 219 -7.28 3.07 -17.41
N THR A 220 -6.08 3.40 -17.88
CA THR A 220 -5.08 2.39 -18.30
C THR A 220 -3.68 2.60 -17.72
N GLY A 221 -3.47 3.56 -16.81
CA GLY A 221 -2.14 3.89 -16.28
C GLY A 221 -2.10 5.25 -15.58
N THR A 222 -0.94 5.89 -15.53
CA THR A 222 -0.74 7.18 -14.84
C THR A 222 -0.02 8.17 -15.73
N LYS A 223 -0.34 9.46 -15.61
CA LYS A 223 0.43 10.55 -16.23
C LYS A 223 1.78 10.71 -15.52
N ALA A 224 2.71 11.41 -16.17
CA ALA A 224 3.96 11.81 -15.53
C ALA A 224 3.69 12.71 -14.32
N PRO A 225 4.46 12.60 -13.23
CA PRO A 225 4.20 13.34 -12.02
C PRO A 225 4.39 14.84 -12.22
N VAL A 226 3.45 15.61 -11.69
CA VAL A 226 3.54 17.07 -11.59
C VAL A 226 3.95 17.42 -10.18
N LYS A 227 4.99 18.26 -10.04
CA LYS A 227 5.34 18.85 -8.75
C LYS A 227 4.29 19.91 -8.40
N SER A 228 3.37 19.55 -7.52
CA SER A 228 2.26 20.42 -7.09
C SER A 228 2.70 21.45 -6.06
N TRP A 229 3.67 21.10 -5.21
CA TRP A 229 4.16 21.98 -4.17
C TRP A 229 5.64 21.74 -3.87
N THR A 230 6.33 22.80 -3.45
CA THR A 230 7.62 22.75 -2.77
C THR A 230 7.64 23.81 -1.68
N GLY A 231 8.07 23.44 -0.48
CA GLY A 231 8.17 24.39 0.62
C GLY A 231 8.97 23.86 1.79
N SER A 232 9.24 24.76 2.74
CA SER A 232 9.93 24.42 3.97
C SER A 232 8.93 23.89 4.99
N VAL A 233 9.34 22.85 5.72
CA VAL A 233 8.52 22.22 6.77
C VAL A 233 9.04 22.58 8.16
N VAL A 234 9.71 23.74 8.27
CA VAL A 234 10.31 24.28 9.50
C VAL A 234 9.66 25.61 9.85
#